data_AF-A0A955DKM9-F1
#
_entry.id   AF-A0A955DKM9-F1
#
_cell.length_a   1.000
_cell.length_b   1.000
_cell.length_c   1.000
_cell.angle_alpha   90.00
_cell.angle_beta   90.00
_cell.angle_gamma   90.00
#
_symmetry.space_group_name_H-M   'P 1'
#
loop_
_entity.id
_entity.type
_entity.pdbx_description
1 polymer ?
#
loop_
_entity_poly.entity_id
_entity_poly.type
_entity_poly.pdbx_seq_one_letter_code
_entity_poly.pdbx_strand_id
1 'polypeptide(L)' 'MLRLKDSYGDPPWLVTDLFIKTLAVAMAVAIVGLVVAFALTGPISTVDGVGTAVVTPIAAYLAHLWLSPDRAPEED' A
#
# COMPACT_ATOMS: atom_id res chain seq x y z
N MET A 1 -24.59 -24.66 -22.41
CA MET A 1 -24.17 -23.25 -22.54
C MET A 1 -23.15 -22.97 -21.46
N LEU A 2 -21.86 -23.15 -21.78
CA LEU A 2 -20.76 -22.85 -20.87
C LEU A 2 -20.66 -21.33 -20.68
N ARG A 3 -20.73 -20.88 -19.43
CA ARG A 3 -20.22 -19.56 -19.06
C ARG A 3 -18.73 -19.56 -19.38
N LEU A 4 -18.35 -18.83 -20.42
CA LEU A 4 -16.99 -18.33 -20.61
C LEU A 4 -16.68 -17.49 -19.36
N LYS A 5 -16.15 -18.17 -18.35
CA LYS A 5 -15.73 -17.60 -17.09
C LYS A 5 -14.54 -16.72 -17.43
N ASP A 6 -14.65 -15.46 -17.05
CA ASP A 6 -13.74 -14.39 -17.37
C ASP A 6 -12.31 -14.71 -16.90
N SER A 7 -11.51 -15.42 -17.70
CA SER A 7 -10.06 -15.56 -17.53
C SER A 7 -9.32 -14.27 -17.93
N TYR A 8 -9.84 -13.13 -17.50
CA TYR A 8 -9.07 -11.90 -17.43
C TYR A 8 -8.72 -11.72 -15.96
N GLY A 9 -7.45 -11.98 -15.65
CA GLY A 9 -6.88 -11.59 -14.37
C GLY A 9 -7.30 -10.17 -14.03
N ASP A 10 -7.63 -9.94 -12.75
CA ASP A 10 -8.32 -8.74 -12.29
C ASP A 10 -7.93 -7.50 -13.09
N PRO A 11 -8.93 -6.77 -13.60
CA PRO A 11 -8.66 -5.70 -14.52
C PRO A 11 -7.72 -4.66 -13.89
N PRO A 12 -6.84 -4.01 -14.67
CA PRO A 12 -5.73 -3.20 -14.14
C PRO A 12 -6.18 -2.07 -13.20
N TRP A 13 -7.43 -1.62 -13.31
CA TRP A 13 -8.02 -0.64 -12.40
C TRP A 13 -8.25 -1.16 -10.98
N LEU A 14 -8.52 -2.45 -10.78
CA LEU A 14 -8.75 -3.07 -9.47
C LEU A 14 -7.44 -3.15 -8.66
N VAL A 15 -6.33 -3.52 -9.31
CA VAL A 15 -4.99 -3.51 -8.73
C VAL A 15 -4.55 -2.08 -8.38
N THR A 16 -4.81 -1.13 -9.28
CA THR A 16 -4.52 0.30 -9.06
C THR A 16 -5.35 0.89 -7.92
N ASP A 17 -6.64 0.56 -7.83
CA ASP A 17 -7.53 1.03 -6.76
C ASP A 17 -7.09 0.51 -5.38
N LEU A 18 -6.70 -0.77 -5.29
CA LEU A 18 -6.18 -1.34 -4.05
C LEU A 18 -4.88 -0.66 -3.62
N PHE A 19 -3.95 -0.41 -4.55
CA PHE A 19 -2.70 0.31 -4.25
C PHE A 19 -2.94 1.74 -3.76
N ILE A 20 -3.87 2.47 -4.38
CA ILE A 20 -4.20 3.84 -3.94
C ILE A 20 -4.80 3.82 -2.53
N LYS A 21 -5.66 2.85 -2.22
CA LYS A 21 -6.24 2.69 -0.87
C LYS A 21 -5.16 2.34 0.16
N THR A 22 -4.25 1.41 -0.14
CA THR A 22 -3.15 1.08 0.77
C THR A 22 -2.20 2.25 0.97
N LEU A 23 -1.90 3.00 -0.09
CA LEU A 23 -1.07 4.21 -0.01
C LEU A 23 -1.73 5.30 0.84
N ALA A 24 -3.02 5.53 0.68
CA ALA A 24 -3.77 6.51 1.47
C ALA A 24 -3.74 6.16 2.97
N VAL A 25 -3.97 4.88 3.30
CA VAL A 25 -3.90 4.40 4.69
C VAL A 25 -2.48 4.50 5.24
N ALA A 26 -1.47 4.06 4.49
CA ALA A 26 -0.07 4.15 4.89
C ALA A 26 0.35 5.61 5.15
N MET A 27 -0.11 6.55 4.33
CA MET A 27 0.15 7.97 4.52
C MET A 27 -0.53 8.53 5.76
N ALA A 28 -1.77 8.15 6.04
CA ALA A 28 -2.44 8.56 7.27
C ALA A 28 -1.68 8.06 8.51
N VAL A 29 -1.26 6.79 8.52
CA VAL A 29 -0.47 6.20 9.61
C VAL A 29 0.88 6.90 9.77
N ALA A 30 1.57 7.19 8.66
CA ALA A 30 2.85 7.89 8.68
C ALA A 30 2.74 9.32 9.26
N ILE A 31 1.68 10.06 8.88
CA ILE A 31 1.40 11.39 9.43
C ILE A 31 1.15 11.31 10.93
N VAL A 32 0.32 10.36 11.38
CA VAL A 32 0.07 10.13 12.82
C VAL A 32 1.36 9.79 13.55
N GLY A 33 2.20 8.92 12.98
CA GLY A 33 3.51 8.58 13.54
C GLY A 33 4.42 9.79 13.70
N LEU A 34 4.48 10.68 12.71
CA LEU A 34 5.22 11.94 12.78
C LEU A 34 4.65 12.86 13.87
N VAL A 35 3.33 13.00 13.97
CA VAL A 35 2.71 13.84 15.02
C VAL A 35 3.04 13.30 16.42
N VAL A 36 2.97 11.99 16.61
CA VAL A 36 3.32 11.34 17.88
C VAL A 36 4.81 11.51 18.19
N ALA A 37 5.69 11.31 17.21
CA ALA A 37 7.13 11.52 17.38
C ALA A 37 7.43 12.98 17.78
N PHE A 38 6.79 13.96 17.14
CA PHE A 38 6.95 15.37 17.49
C PHE A 38 6.52 15.66 18.93
N ALA A 39 5.41 15.07 19.36
CA ALA A 39 4.91 15.24 20.72
C ALA A 39 5.84 14.63 21.79
N LEU A 40 6.57 13.55 21.46
CA LEU A 40 7.44 12.83 22.41
C LEU A 40 8.87 13.37 22.43
N THR A 41 9.46 13.67 21.27
CA THR A 41 10.88 14.02 21.14
C THR A 41 11.11 15.49 20.81
N GLY A 42 10.05 16.27 20.58
CA GLY A 42 10.13 17.67 20.20
C GLY A 42 10.37 17.86 18.69
N PRO A 43 11.11 18.90 18.26
CA PRO A 43 11.28 19.23 16.85
C PRO A 43 11.79 18.05 16.03
N ILE A 44 11.04 17.72 14.97
CA ILE A 44 11.42 16.65 14.03
C ILE A 44 12.43 17.20 13.04
N SER A 45 13.47 16.42 12.75
CA SER A 45 14.47 16.78 11.75
C SER A 45 13.87 16.67 10.34
N THR A 46 14.30 17.54 9.44
CA THR A 46 13.95 17.43 8.01
C THR A 46 14.30 16.06 7.44
N VAL A 47 15.33 15.39 8.00
CA VAL A 47 15.72 14.03 7.63
C VAL A 47 14.62 13.01 7.95
N ASP A 48 13.94 13.15 9.09
CA ASP A 48 12.87 12.23 9.49
C ASP A 48 11.62 12.41 8.60
N GLY A 49 11.32 13.65 8.22
CA GLY A 49 10.24 13.96 7.29
C GLY A 49 10.49 13.39 5.89
N VAL A 50 11.70 13.60 5.34
CA VAL A 50 12.09 13.05 4.03
C VAL A 50 12.16 11.52 4.08
N GLY A 51 12.73 10.95 5.15
CA GLY A 51 12.76 9.51 5.38
C GLY A 51 11.35 8.91 5.38
N THR A 52 10.41 9.55 6.08
CA THR A 52 9.02 9.12 6.11
C THR A 52 8.36 9.22 4.73
N ALA A 53 8.61 10.29 3.97
CA ALA A 53 8.06 10.47 2.63
C ALA A 53 8.57 9.42 1.62
N VAL A 54 9.80 8.91 1.79
CA VAL A 54 10.37 7.85 0.94
C VAL A 54 9.93 6.46 1.41
N VAL A 55 9.94 6.20 2.71
CA VAL A 55 9.63 4.87 3.27
C VAL A 55 8.14 4.55 3.16
N THR A 56 7.25 5.55 3.30
CA THR A 56 5.79 5.32 3.22
C THR A 56 5.34 4.69 1.90
N PRO A 57 5.68 5.22 0.71
CA PRO A 57 5.26 4.62 -0.56
C PRO A 57 5.88 3.23 -0.78
N ILE A 58 7.11 3.00 -0.30
CA ILE A 58 7.74 1.67 -0.34
C ILE A 58 6.96 0.67 0.53
N ALA A 59 6.64 1.06 1.76
CA ALA A 59 5.85 0.24 2.68
C ALA A 59 4.42 -0.03 2.13
N ALA A 60 3.78 0.98 1.54
CA ALA A 60 2.48 0.84 0.89
C ALA A 60 2.53 -0.13 -0.30
N TYR A 61 3.60 -0.07 -1.09
CA TYR A 61 3.83 -1.00 -2.20
C TYR A 61 4.07 -2.43 -1.71
N LEU A 62 4.90 -2.62 -0.68
CA LEU A 62 5.12 -3.94 -0.08
C LEU A 62 3.83 -4.52 0.52
N ALA A 63 3.04 -3.70 1.21
CA ALA A 63 1.74 -4.10 1.74
C ALA A 63 0.76 -4.44 0.60
N HIS A 64 0.78 -3.68 -0.49
CA HIS A 64 -0.03 -3.97 -1.68
C HIS A 64 0.37 -5.31 -2.34
N LEU A 65 1.66 -5.61 -2.43
CA LEU A 65 2.14 -6.92 -2.94
C LEU A 65 1.73 -8.07 -2.02
N TRP A 66 1.76 -7.86 -0.70
CA TRP A 66 1.38 -8.89 0.26
C TRP A 66 -0.13 -9.12 0.35
N LEU A 67 -0.93 -8.08 0.13
CA LEU A 67 -2.39 -8.14 0.04
C LEU A 67 -2.89 -8.56 -1.34
N SER A 68 -2.04 -8.50 -2.36
CA SER A 68 -2.33 -9.09 -3.66
C SER A 68 -2.35 -10.60 -3.45
N PRO A 69 -3.50 -11.26 -3.56
CA PRO A 69 -3.55 -12.70 -3.33
C PRO A 69 -2.62 -13.36 -4.33
N ASP A 70 -1.66 -14.14 -3.81
CA ASP A 70 -0.92 -15.12 -4.60
C ASP A 70 -1.97 -15.86 -5.42
N ARG A 71 -1.90 -15.71 -6.74
CA ARG A 71 -2.62 -16.58 -7.66
C ARG A 71 -2.11 -17.97 -7.35
N ALA A 72 -2.88 -18.75 -6.59
CA ALA A 72 -2.75 -20.19 -6.64
C ALA A 72 -2.71 -20.56 -8.12
N PRO A 73 -1.70 -21.33 -8.58
CA PRO A 73 -1.74 -21.84 -9.94
C PRO A 73 -3.07 -22.60 -10.04
N GLU A 74 -3.97 -22.14 -10.91
CA GLU A 74 -5.07 -23.00 -11.37
C GLU A 74 -4.37 -24.17 -12.08
N GLU A 75 -4.10 -25.23 -11.33
CA GLU A 75 -3.90 -26.56 -11.88
C GLU A 75 -5.24 -26.96 -12.51
N ASP A 76 -5.34 -26.80 -13.83
CA ASP A 76 -6.23 -27.60 -14.69
C ASP A 76 -5.46 -27.97 -15.98
#